data_AF-A0ABD2VJD9-F1
#
_entry.id   AF-A0ABD2VJD9-F1
#
_cell.length_a   1.000
_cell.length_b   1.000
_cell.length_c   1.000
_cell.angle_alpha   90.00
_cell.angle_beta   90.00
_cell.angle_gamma   90.00
#
_symmetry.space_group_name_H-M   'P 1'
#
loop_
_entity.id
_entity.type
_entity.pdbx_description
1 polymer ?
#
loop_
_entity_poly.entity_id
_entity_poly.type
_entity_poly.pdbx_seq_one_letter_code
_entity_poly.pdbx_strand_id
1 'polypeptide(L)'
;MKFTLIFINVLFTLHSITTYSLPFVVFHGIADKCSNGGITHFTELLSNWSGSSGHCIEIGNGEWDSWFMPFPKQIDIACQKLKKMSELSEGYNIIGLSQGNMVGRGVIEFCDDGPPVRNLISLAGPHAGIASIPFCGVSGAFLKTLCSS
;
A
#
# COMPACT_ATOMS: atom_id res chain seq x y z
N MET A 1 -6.12 -43.53 34.74
CA MET A 1 -5.27 -42.31 34.86
C MET A 1 -4.40 -42.04 33.63
N LYS A 2 -3.61 -43.00 33.11
CA LYS A 2 -2.78 -42.78 31.89
C LYS A 2 -3.59 -42.49 30.61
N PHE A 3 -4.68 -43.22 30.37
CA PHE A 3 -5.56 -43.00 29.21
C PHE A 3 -6.28 -41.64 29.23
N THR A 4 -6.65 -41.15 30.41
CA THR A 4 -7.29 -39.84 30.60
C THR A 4 -6.32 -38.69 30.29
N LEU A 5 -5.03 -38.84 30.64
CA LEU A 5 -3.99 -37.87 30.29
C LEU A 5 -3.76 -37.78 28.77
N ILE A 6 -3.83 -38.89 28.04
CA ILE A 6 -3.63 -38.91 26.58
C ILE A 6 -4.75 -38.13 25.88
N PHE A 7 -6.01 -38.31 26.30
CA PHE A 7 -7.15 -37.57 25.75
C PHE A 7 -7.07 -36.06 26.00
N ILE A 8 -6.59 -35.64 27.17
CA ILE A 8 -6.40 -34.21 27.48
C ILE A 8 -5.31 -33.58 26.60
N ASN A 9 -4.22 -34.32 26.29
CA ASN A 9 -3.16 -33.83 25.40
C ASN A 9 -3.61 -33.74 23.93
N VAL A 10 -4.46 -34.66 23.46
CA VAL A 10 -5.02 -34.61 22.08
C VAL A 10 -5.98 -33.42 21.92
N LEU A 11 -6.76 -33.08 22.95
CA LEU A 11 -7.70 -31.94 22.90
C LEU A 11 -6.99 -30.58 22.82
N PHE A 12 -5.78 -30.45 23.39
CA PHE A 12 -4.95 -29.23 23.31
C PHE A 12 -4.24 -29.04 21.95
N THR A 13 -4.16 -30.09 21.12
CA THR A 13 -3.55 -30.02 19.77
C THR A 13 -4.51 -29.54 18.69
N LEU A 14 -5.80 -29.39 18.99
CA LEU A 14 -6.76 -28.69 18.13
C LEU A 14 -6.65 -27.18 18.33
N HIS A 15 -5.48 -26.60 18.05
CA HIS A 15 -5.40 -25.17 17.81
C HIS A 15 -6.08 -24.90 16.47
N SER A 16 -7.23 -24.22 16.51
CA SER A 16 -7.83 -23.63 15.30
C SER A 16 -6.75 -22.80 14.61
N ILE A 17 -6.29 -23.24 13.43
CA ILE A 17 -5.46 -22.41 12.56
C ILE A 17 -6.40 -21.33 12.05
N THR A 18 -6.49 -20.22 12.77
CA THR A 18 -7.22 -19.07 12.27
C THR A 18 -6.36 -18.44 11.18
N THR A 19 -6.68 -18.76 9.93
CA THR A 19 -6.06 -18.10 8.77
C THR A 19 -6.65 -16.70 8.67
N TYR A 20 -5.98 -15.71 9.27
CA TYR A 20 -6.35 -14.31 9.07
C TYR A 20 -5.76 -13.84 7.74
N SER A 21 -6.62 -13.27 6.88
CA SER A 21 -6.14 -12.52 5.72
C SER A 21 -5.30 -11.35 6.21
N LEU A 22 -4.06 -11.25 5.74
CA LEU A 22 -3.16 -10.15 6.09
C LEU A 22 -3.76 -8.81 5.62
N PRO A 23 -3.69 -7.74 6.43
CA PRO A 23 -4.13 -6.42 6.01
C PRO A 23 -3.37 -5.97 4.78
N PHE A 24 -3.93 -4.98 4.08
CA PHE A 24 -3.25 -4.36 2.96
C PHE A 24 -3.29 -2.84 3.05
N VAL A 25 -2.31 -2.22 2.42
CA VAL A 25 -2.25 -0.77 2.26
C VAL A 25 -2.31 -0.41 0.78
N VAL A 26 -2.93 0.73 0.49
CA VAL A 26 -3.05 1.28 -0.86
C VAL A 26 -2.25 2.57 -0.95
N PHE A 27 -1.38 2.67 -1.95
CA PHE A 27 -0.77 3.93 -2.39
C PHE A 27 -1.40 4.35 -3.71
N HIS A 28 -2.05 5.51 -3.71
CA HIS A 28 -2.69 6.07 -4.90
C HIS A 28 -1.65 6.59 -5.92
N GLY A 29 -2.14 6.90 -7.12
CA GLY A 29 -1.32 7.43 -8.21
C GLY A 29 -1.12 8.94 -8.16
N ILE A 30 -0.45 9.45 -9.19
CA ILE A 30 -0.27 10.88 -9.40
C ILE A 30 -1.62 11.61 -9.56
N ALA A 31 -1.71 12.84 -9.07
CA ALA A 31 -2.89 13.70 -9.11
C ALA A 31 -4.13 13.14 -8.38
N ASP A 32 -3.95 12.23 -7.43
CA ASP A 32 -5.02 11.60 -6.66
C ASP A 32 -4.80 11.78 -5.14
N LYS A 33 -5.75 11.36 -4.30
CA LYS A 33 -5.65 11.35 -2.84
C LYS A 33 -6.59 10.29 -2.25
N CYS A 34 -6.32 9.84 -1.04
CA CYS A 34 -7.11 8.80 -0.37
C CYS A 34 -8.58 9.21 -0.15
N SER A 35 -8.86 10.50 -0.01
CA SER A 35 -10.24 10.99 0.16
C SER A 35 -11.03 11.09 -1.15
N ASN A 36 -10.40 10.88 -2.30
CA ASN A 36 -11.13 10.84 -3.57
C ASN A 36 -12.00 9.59 -3.64
N GLY A 37 -13.25 9.77 -4.10
CA GLY A 37 -14.25 8.70 -4.10
C GLY A 37 -13.81 7.43 -4.84
N GLY A 38 -13.02 7.56 -5.92
CA GLY A 38 -12.48 6.41 -6.64
C GLY A 38 -11.54 5.55 -5.79
N ILE A 39 -10.62 6.18 -5.05
CA ILE A 39 -9.66 5.49 -4.18
C ILE A 39 -10.34 4.93 -2.93
N THR A 40 -11.24 5.70 -2.32
CA THR A 40 -12.06 5.23 -1.19
C THR A 40 -12.84 3.98 -1.59
N HIS A 41 -13.60 4.06 -2.70
CA HIS A 41 -14.42 2.96 -3.17
C HIS A 41 -13.58 1.73 -3.57
N PHE A 42 -12.43 1.93 -4.22
CA PHE A 42 -11.50 0.86 -4.54
C PHE A 42 -11.02 0.12 -3.28
N THR A 43 -10.64 0.87 -2.24
CA THR A 43 -10.15 0.30 -0.97
C THR A 43 -11.26 -0.45 -0.23
N GLU A 44 -12.47 0.10 -0.19
CA GLU A 44 -13.65 -0.54 0.41
C GLU A 44 -14.05 -1.83 -0.31
N LEU A 45 -14.15 -1.80 -1.65
CA LEU A 45 -14.48 -2.98 -2.43
C LEU A 45 -13.47 -4.09 -2.22
N LEU A 46 -12.18 -3.75 -2.24
CA LEU A 46 -11.14 -4.74 -2.07
C LEU A 46 -11.11 -5.31 -0.65
N SER A 47 -11.39 -4.48 0.35
CA SER A 47 -11.53 -4.94 1.74
C SER A 47 -12.68 -5.94 1.85
N ASN A 48 -13.84 -5.62 1.26
CA ASN A 48 -15.01 -6.48 1.24
C ASN A 48 -14.77 -7.81 0.50
N TRP A 49 -14.12 -7.77 -0.67
CA TRP A 49 -13.87 -8.98 -1.47
C TRP A 49 -12.78 -9.89 -0.89
N SER A 50 -11.75 -9.31 -0.27
CA SER A 50 -10.66 -10.07 0.34
C SER A 50 -10.95 -10.55 1.76
N GLY A 51 -11.97 -9.97 2.42
CA GLY A 51 -12.20 -10.15 3.85
C GLY A 51 -11.05 -9.63 4.71
N SER A 52 -10.23 -8.71 4.18
CA SER A 52 -9.05 -8.15 4.84
C SER A 52 -9.20 -6.65 5.11
N SER A 53 -8.54 -6.16 6.16
CA SER A 53 -8.50 -4.72 6.47
C SER A 53 -7.64 -3.97 5.44
N GLY A 54 -8.25 -3.01 4.74
CA GLY A 54 -7.59 -2.17 3.76
C GLY A 54 -7.45 -0.73 4.22
N HIS A 55 -6.25 -0.16 4.06
CA HIS A 55 -5.97 1.23 4.45
C HIS A 55 -5.31 2.00 3.30
N CYS A 56 -5.92 3.10 2.85
CA CYS A 56 -5.23 4.03 1.96
C CYS A 56 -4.28 4.93 2.77
N ILE A 57 -3.01 4.97 2.37
CA ILE A 57 -1.97 5.73 3.08
C ILE A 57 -1.75 7.05 2.37
N GLU A 58 -2.41 8.09 2.87
CA GLU A 58 -2.27 9.45 2.34
C GLU A 58 -0.84 9.97 2.58
N ILE A 59 -0.22 10.64 1.61
CA ILE A 59 1.13 11.21 1.76
C ILE A 59 1.06 12.72 1.53
N GLY A 60 1.45 13.47 2.55
CA GLY A 60 1.40 14.93 2.49
C GLY A 60 0.00 15.46 2.15
N ASN A 61 -0.08 16.33 1.15
CA ASN A 61 -1.29 16.93 0.61
C ASN A 61 -1.84 16.18 -0.63
N GLY A 62 -1.67 14.86 -0.67
CA GLY A 62 -2.24 13.96 -1.69
C GLY A 62 -1.96 14.42 -3.12
N GLU A 63 -2.98 14.94 -3.79
CA GLU A 63 -2.94 15.33 -5.20
C GLU A 63 -1.71 16.20 -5.51
N TRP A 64 -1.48 17.25 -4.72
CA TRP A 64 -0.35 18.17 -4.95
C TRP A 64 1.00 17.52 -4.69
N ASP A 65 1.15 16.79 -3.58
CA ASP A 65 2.44 16.20 -3.22
C ASP A 65 2.80 15.01 -4.11
N SER A 66 1.83 14.31 -4.70
CA SER A 66 2.08 13.28 -5.72
C SER A 66 2.76 13.84 -6.99
N TRP A 67 2.58 15.12 -7.28
CA TRP A 67 3.28 15.80 -8.38
C TRP A 67 4.66 16.31 -7.98
N PHE A 68 4.76 16.95 -6.82
CA PHE A 68 5.89 17.84 -6.53
C PHE A 68 6.76 17.40 -5.36
N MET A 69 6.31 16.43 -4.55
CA MET A 69 7.15 15.87 -3.50
C MET A 69 8.10 14.82 -4.10
N PRO A 70 9.43 14.92 -3.90
CA PRO A 70 10.36 13.88 -4.33
C PRO A 70 10.06 12.53 -3.66
N PHE A 71 10.17 11.44 -4.43
CA PHE A 71 9.90 10.08 -3.92
C PHE A 71 10.61 9.72 -2.61
N PRO A 72 11.90 10.03 -2.39
CA PRO A 72 12.55 9.71 -1.12
C PRO A 72 11.80 10.28 0.11
N LYS A 73 11.22 11.49 -0.02
CA LYS A 73 10.43 12.10 1.04
C LYS A 73 9.05 11.46 1.17
N GLN A 74 8.42 11.08 0.06
CA GLN A 74 7.16 10.33 0.10
C GLN A 74 7.35 8.98 0.80
N ILE A 75 8.45 8.27 0.51
CA ILE A 75 8.80 6.98 1.11
C ILE A 75 9.05 7.11 2.61
N ASP A 76 9.78 8.15 3.07
CA ASP A 76 9.99 8.40 4.49
C ASP A 76 8.66 8.63 5.23
N ILE A 77 7.78 9.47 4.69
CA ILE A 77 6.45 9.71 5.27
C ILE A 77 5.63 8.42 5.30
N ALA A 78 5.62 7.65 4.22
CA ALA A 78 4.93 6.37 4.15
C ALA A 78 5.46 5.41 5.22
N CYS A 79 6.78 5.24 5.31
CA CYS A 79 7.46 4.40 6.29
C CYS A 79 7.08 4.79 7.73
N GLN A 80 7.11 6.08 8.06
CA GLN A 80 6.73 6.58 9.38
C GLN A 80 5.26 6.31 9.73
N LYS A 81 4.35 6.35 8.75
CA LYS A 81 2.94 6.01 8.96
C LYS A 81 2.76 4.50 9.16
N LEU A 82 3.37 3.67 8.32
CA LEU A 82 3.27 2.22 8.41
C LEU A 82 3.80 1.69 9.75
N LYS A 83 4.92 2.23 10.25
CA LYS A 83 5.48 1.88 11.57
C LYS A 83 4.54 2.18 12.75
N LYS A 84 3.57 3.09 12.59
CA LYS A 84 2.60 3.45 13.63
C LYS A 84 1.34 2.59 13.62
N MET A 85 1.18 1.74 12.60
CA MET A 85 0.02 0.87 12.43
C MET A 85 0.31 -0.49 13.05
N SER A 86 -0.12 -0.68 14.30
CA SER A 86 0.09 -1.93 15.04
C SER A 86 -0.52 -3.16 14.35
N GLU A 87 -1.58 -2.98 13.58
CA GLU A 87 -2.26 -4.02 12.81
C GLU A 87 -1.37 -4.63 11.71
N LEU A 88 -0.29 -3.95 11.30
CA LEU A 88 0.63 -4.43 10.28
C LEU A 88 1.78 -5.27 10.86
N SER A 89 1.87 -5.45 12.20
CA SER A 89 3.03 -6.05 12.87
C SER A 89 3.35 -7.48 12.40
N GLU A 90 2.33 -8.29 12.13
CA GLU A 90 2.45 -9.67 11.64
C GLU A 90 2.68 -9.75 10.12
N GLY A 91 2.62 -8.59 9.47
CA GLY A 91 2.88 -8.36 8.06
C GLY A 91 1.63 -7.91 7.30
N TYR A 92 1.87 -7.40 6.10
CA TYR A 92 0.83 -6.79 5.27
C TYR A 92 1.18 -6.84 3.79
N ASN A 93 0.18 -6.61 2.95
CA ASN A 93 0.36 -6.46 1.51
C ASN A 93 0.35 -4.99 1.09
N ILE A 94 1.11 -4.64 0.07
CA ILE A 94 1.08 -3.32 -0.55
C ILE A 94 0.36 -3.42 -1.89
N ILE A 95 -0.50 -2.45 -2.17
CA ILE A 95 -1.16 -2.26 -3.46
C ILE A 95 -0.76 -0.90 -3.99
N GLY A 96 0.04 -0.89 -5.04
CA GLY A 96 0.47 0.33 -5.71
C GLY A 96 -0.39 0.60 -6.94
N LEU A 97 -0.99 1.79 -7.02
CA LEU A 97 -1.72 2.25 -8.20
C LEU A 97 -0.87 3.23 -8.98
N SER A 98 -0.61 2.98 -10.26
CA SER A 98 0.13 3.91 -11.13
C SER A 98 1.46 4.36 -10.48
N GLN A 99 1.66 5.65 -10.24
CA GLN A 99 2.84 6.21 -9.57
C GLN A 99 3.05 5.66 -8.13
N GLY A 100 1.99 5.29 -7.41
CA GLY A 100 2.06 4.74 -6.05
C GLY A 100 2.87 3.45 -5.95
N ASN A 101 3.12 2.77 -7.07
CA ASN A 101 4.04 1.64 -7.15
C ASN A 101 5.48 2.00 -6.79
N MET A 102 5.93 3.20 -7.12
CA MET A 102 7.27 3.67 -6.80
C MET A 102 7.42 3.94 -5.31
N VAL A 103 6.34 4.43 -4.66
CA VAL A 103 6.28 4.55 -3.20
C VAL A 103 6.30 3.17 -2.56
N GLY A 104 5.45 2.24 -3.01
CA GLY A 104 5.38 0.88 -2.46
C GLY A 104 6.70 0.10 -2.61
N ARG A 105 7.34 0.18 -3.78
CA ARG A 105 8.68 -0.38 -4.00
C ARG A 105 9.72 0.28 -3.10
N GLY A 106 9.66 1.61 -2.98
CA GLY A 106 10.57 2.35 -2.11
C GLY A 106 10.42 2.00 -0.63
N VAL A 107 9.20 1.72 -0.16
CA VAL A 107 8.97 1.21 1.20
C VAL A 107 9.70 -0.12 1.39
N ILE A 108 9.61 -1.05 0.43
CA ILE A 108 10.30 -2.34 0.51
C ILE A 108 11.82 -2.17 0.48
N GLU A 109 12.33 -1.26 -0.34
CA GLU A 109 13.77 -1.07 -0.56
C GLU A 109 14.45 -0.21 0.52
N PHE A 110 13.74 0.73 1.16
CA PHE A 110 14.34 1.77 2.00
C PHE A 110 13.71 1.96 3.39
N CYS A 111 12.58 1.31 3.71
CA CYS A 111 11.97 1.41 5.04
C CYS A 111 12.53 0.34 5.99
N ASP A 112 13.75 0.57 6.48
CA ASP A 112 14.36 -0.28 7.51
C ASP A 112 13.47 -0.33 8.77
N ASP A 113 13.41 -1.47 9.45
CA ASP A 113 12.60 -1.71 10.64
C ASP A 113 11.07 -1.46 10.46
N GLY A 114 10.59 -1.44 9.22
CA GLY A 114 9.16 -1.41 8.93
C GLY A 114 8.47 -2.75 9.24
N PRO A 115 7.13 -2.77 9.38
CA PRO A 115 6.38 -4.02 9.43
C PRO A 115 6.69 -4.89 8.20
N PRO A 116 6.61 -6.22 8.29
CA PRO A 116 7.05 -7.09 7.22
C PRO A 116 6.10 -7.06 6.02
N VAL A 117 6.60 -6.60 4.86
CA VAL A 117 5.84 -6.64 3.61
C VAL A 117 5.82 -8.08 3.07
N ARG A 118 4.62 -8.56 2.72
CA ARG A 118 4.42 -9.94 2.22
C ARG A 118 4.31 -9.99 0.71
N ASN A 119 3.53 -9.10 0.12
CA ASN A 119 3.41 -8.95 -1.32
C ASN A 119 3.34 -7.48 -1.72
N LEU A 120 3.91 -7.15 -2.88
CA LEU A 120 3.63 -5.93 -3.62
C LEU A 120 2.78 -6.27 -4.84
N ILE A 121 1.54 -5.82 -4.84
CA ILE A 121 0.64 -5.93 -5.99
C ILE A 121 0.72 -4.63 -6.77
N SER A 122 1.36 -4.70 -7.94
CA SER A 122 1.62 -3.54 -8.78
C SER A 122 0.58 -3.39 -9.88
N LEU A 123 -0.32 -2.42 -9.73
CA LEU A 123 -1.34 -2.10 -10.74
C LEU A 123 -0.85 -0.93 -11.61
N ALA A 124 -0.38 -1.27 -12.82
CA ALA A 124 0.10 -0.32 -13.84
C ALA A 124 1.25 0.60 -13.37
N GLY A 125 2.20 0.08 -12.60
CA GLY A 125 3.35 0.83 -12.07
C GLY A 125 4.48 1.07 -13.07
N PRO A 126 5.01 2.30 -13.19
CA PRO A 126 6.13 2.62 -14.08
C PRO A 126 7.49 2.31 -13.41
N HIS A 127 7.77 1.04 -13.12
CA HIS A 127 9.00 0.63 -12.41
C HIS A 127 10.30 1.06 -13.09
N ALA A 128 10.29 1.15 -14.42
CA ALA A 128 11.40 1.64 -15.25
C ALA A 128 11.28 3.14 -15.60
N GLY A 129 10.40 3.87 -14.93
CA GLY A 129 10.09 5.26 -15.23
C GLY A 129 9.17 5.45 -16.45
N ILE A 130 9.06 6.70 -16.89
CA ILE A 130 8.33 7.11 -18.10
C ILE A 130 9.27 7.93 -18.98
N ALA A 131 9.13 7.83 -20.30
CA ALA A 131 9.94 8.60 -21.25
C ALA A 131 9.31 9.96 -21.62
N SER A 132 8.07 10.21 -21.19
CA SER A 132 7.33 11.44 -21.48
C SER A 132 6.23 11.66 -20.45
N ILE A 133 5.92 12.92 -20.14
CA ILE A 133 4.76 13.24 -19.31
C ILE A 133 3.49 12.97 -20.14
N PRO A 134 2.51 12.21 -19.63
CA PRO A 134 1.24 11.98 -20.33
C PRO A 134 0.59 13.29 -20.73
N PHE A 135 -0.01 13.34 -21.92
CA PHE A 135 -0.72 14.51 -22.44
C PHE A 135 0.15 15.74 -22.76
N CYS A 136 1.48 15.60 -22.84
CA CYS A 136 2.29 16.60 -23.55
C CYS A 136 1.81 16.75 -24.99
N GLY A 137 1.47 17.98 -25.40
CA GLY A 137 0.91 18.28 -26.72
C GLY A 137 -0.62 18.42 -26.75
N VAL A 138 -1.32 18.10 -25.65
CA VAL A 138 -2.75 18.36 -25.49
C VAL A 138 -2.95 19.73 -24.84
N SER A 139 -3.96 20.49 -25.27
CA SER A 139 -4.17 21.89 -24.88
C SER A 139 -4.51 22.07 -23.39
N GLY A 140 -3.52 22.31 -22.54
CA GLY A 140 -3.71 22.73 -21.15
C GLY A 140 -2.50 23.51 -20.63
N ALA A 141 -2.72 24.66 -19.99
CA ALA A 141 -1.64 25.55 -19.55
C ALA A 141 -0.68 24.87 -18.55
N PHE A 142 -1.21 24.07 -17.63
CA PHE A 142 -0.44 23.33 -16.63
C PHE A 142 0.51 22.29 -17.26
N LEU A 143 0.00 21.49 -18.19
CA LEU A 143 0.79 20.46 -18.88
C LEU A 143 1.84 21.07 -19.80
N LYS A 144 1.55 22.20 -20.47
CA LYS A 144 2.55 22.90 -21.30
C LYS A 144 3.79 23.30 -20.52
N THR A 145 3.62 23.84 -19.30
CA THR A 145 4.75 24.24 -18.46
C THR A 145 5.58 23.03 -18.02
N LEU A 146 4.90 21.96 -17.56
CA LEU A 146 5.59 20.73 -17.14
C LEU A 146 6.34 20.04 -18.28
N CYS A 147 5.79 20.04 -19.49
CA CYS A 147 6.38 19.40 -20.68
C CYS A 147 7.53 20.18 -21.33
N SER A 148 7.78 21.42 -20.91
CA SER A 148 8.85 22.27 -21.46
C SER A 148 10.10 22.29 -20.58
N SER A 149 10.09 21.53 -19.48
CA SER A 149 11.19 21.38 -18.51
C SER A 149 11.97 20.10 -18.81
#